data_AF-A0A803JS14-F1
#
_entry.id   AF-A0A803JS14-F1
#
_cell.length_a   1.000
_cell.length_b   1.000
_cell.length_c   1.000
_cell.angle_alpha   90.00
_cell.angle_beta   90.00
_cell.angle_gamma   90.00
#
_symmetry.space_group_name_H-M   'P 1'
#
loop_
_entity.id
_entity.type
_entity.pdbx_description
1 polymer ?
#
loop_
_entity_poly.entity_id
_entity_poly.type
_entity_poly.pdbx_seq_one_letter_code
_entity_poly.pdbx_strand_id
1 'polypeptide(L)'
;MAIAHIATEYVFSDFLLKDPPESKYKGLRLELAVDKLVSCIAVGLPLLLISLAFAQEITLGSQISCFAPTSFSWRQAAYVDSFCWAAVQQKHLSQSDSGNVPLWLHKFFPYILLLVAVLLYLPNLFWRFTAAPHLSSDLKFVMEELDKCYNRDIKDIKAANNLNSSDKRDGLNSPVVSENLQQSLWEIPLSHYKYPIVEQYLKTKNNSYGLIIKYLICRVVTLIIVFTACIYLGYYISLFSLTDEFTCNIRTGILRNDTALPPLVQCKLIAVGVFRLLSYINLIIYVLIMPFIIYAMLVPFRKTANVLKVYEVLPTFSVQQAPSKTYDDHSLFLLFLEENVSELKSYKFLKVLENIKNTGENFDTIQYLTSLGTVKTDTVDGKLAFKCTSEVPNNTEQNEVELTGQLKHWNKT
;
A
#
# COMPACT_ATOMS: atom_id res chain seq x y z
N MET A 1 32.72 11.64 -36.82
CA MET A 1 31.42 10.96 -36.60
C MET A 1 31.36 10.27 -35.23
N ALA A 2 31.58 10.98 -34.11
CA ALA A 2 31.60 10.36 -32.77
C ALA A 2 30.47 10.85 -31.83
N ILE A 3 30.01 12.09 -32.01
CA ILE A 3 28.98 12.69 -31.15
C ILE A 3 27.59 12.06 -31.40
N ALA A 4 27.28 11.70 -32.65
CA ALA A 4 26.03 11.00 -32.98
C ALA A 4 25.99 9.57 -32.43
N HIS A 5 27.11 8.85 -32.45
CA HIS A 5 27.23 7.48 -31.93
C HIS A 5 27.05 7.44 -30.41
N ILE A 6 27.70 8.37 -29.71
CA ILE A 6 27.57 8.52 -28.25
C ILE A 6 26.14 8.94 -27.90
N ALA A 7 25.55 9.91 -28.62
CA ALA A 7 24.17 10.32 -28.38
C ALA A 7 23.16 9.18 -28.58
N THR A 8 23.32 8.33 -29.61
CA THR A 8 22.46 7.16 -29.81
C THR A 8 22.67 6.07 -28.76
N GLU A 9 23.90 5.85 -28.30
CA GLU A 9 24.18 4.86 -27.25
C GLU A 9 23.57 5.26 -25.91
N TYR A 10 23.61 6.54 -25.55
CA TYR A 10 22.98 7.06 -24.33
C TYR A 10 21.45 7.16 -24.42
N VAL A 11 20.88 7.46 -25.60
CA VAL A 11 19.43 7.55 -25.78
C VAL A 11 18.77 6.17 -25.90
N PHE A 12 19.46 5.16 -26.44
CA PHE A 12 18.89 3.82 -26.67
C PHE A 12 19.30 2.75 -25.65
N SER A 13 20.41 2.91 -24.92
CA SER A 13 20.71 2.06 -23.76
C SER A 13 19.73 2.27 -22.60
N ASP A 14 18.95 3.35 -22.63
CA ASP A 14 17.90 3.65 -21.65
C ASP A 14 16.62 2.82 -21.88
N PHE A 15 16.39 2.30 -23.09
CA PHE A 15 15.19 1.51 -23.42
C PHE A 15 15.36 0.02 -23.13
N LEU A 16 16.58 -0.49 -23.23
CA LEU A 16 16.89 -1.87 -22.87
C LEU A 16 17.18 -1.91 -21.38
N LEU A 17 16.25 -2.46 -20.61
CA LEU A 17 16.41 -2.56 -19.17
C LEU A 17 17.63 -3.43 -18.85
N LYS A 18 18.76 -2.80 -18.50
CA LYS A 18 19.90 -3.50 -17.88
C LYS A 18 19.39 -4.24 -16.64
N ASP A 19 19.65 -5.54 -16.57
CA ASP A 19 19.35 -6.35 -15.39
C ASP A 19 20.16 -5.80 -14.21
N PRO A 20 19.51 -5.28 -13.15
CA PRO A 20 20.23 -4.74 -12.01
C PRO A 20 20.69 -5.86 -11.07
N PRO A 21 21.88 -5.73 -10.44
CA PRO A 21 22.43 -6.71 -9.50
C PRO A 21 21.81 -6.67 -8.09
N GLU A 22 20.74 -5.90 -7.84
CA GLU A 22 20.04 -5.83 -6.54
C GLU A 22 18.51 -5.85 -6.67
N SER A 23 17.81 -6.18 -5.57
CA SER A 23 16.36 -6.43 -5.52
C SER A 23 15.51 -5.24 -6.04
N LYS A 24 15.20 -5.29 -7.33
CA LYS A 24 14.61 -4.24 -8.18
C LYS A 24 13.27 -3.62 -7.71
N TYR A 25 12.55 -4.25 -6.77
CA TYR A 25 11.20 -3.83 -6.36
C TYR A 25 11.04 -3.69 -4.84
N LYS A 26 11.85 -2.83 -4.18
CA LYS A 26 11.74 -2.53 -2.73
C LYS A 26 10.55 -1.61 -2.37
N GLY A 27 9.89 -0.98 -3.36
CA GLY A 27 8.87 0.07 -3.17
C GLY A 27 7.41 -0.32 -3.45
N LEU A 28 7.08 -1.62 -3.56
CA LEU A 28 5.73 -2.05 -3.93
C LEU A 28 4.68 -1.60 -2.91
N ARG A 29 3.61 -0.96 -3.40
CA ARG A 29 2.41 -0.60 -2.64
C ARG A 29 1.50 -1.81 -2.50
N LEU A 30 1.43 -2.36 -1.30
CA LEU A 30 0.62 -3.55 -0.95
C LEU A 30 -0.74 -3.18 -0.33
N GLU A 31 -1.05 -1.89 -0.27
CA GLU A 31 -2.32 -1.30 0.15
C GLU A 31 -2.73 -0.25 -0.89
N LEU A 32 -4.00 -0.21 -1.28
CA LEU A 32 -4.51 0.84 -2.17
C LEU A 32 -4.42 2.21 -1.48
N ALA A 33 -4.20 3.27 -2.26
CA ALA A 33 -4.06 4.62 -1.71
C ALA A 33 -5.31 5.08 -0.91
N VAL A 34 -6.51 4.80 -1.44
CA VAL A 34 -7.80 5.09 -0.76
C VAL A 34 -7.89 4.36 0.58
N ASP A 35 -7.50 3.10 0.60
CA ASP A 35 -7.59 2.24 1.77
C ASP A 35 -6.63 2.68 2.88
N LYS A 36 -5.43 3.10 2.49
CA LYS A 36 -4.42 3.66 3.39
C LYS A 36 -4.89 4.99 3.98
N LEU A 37 -5.48 5.86 3.16
CA LEU A 37 -6.05 7.14 3.61
C LEU A 37 -7.20 6.91 4.59
N VAL A 38 -8.15 6.04 4.27
CA VAL A 38 -9.27 5.69 5.15
C VAL A 38 -8.77 5.15 6.48
N SER A 39 -7.80 4.22 6.47
CA SER A 39 -7.26 3.64 7.70
C SER A 39 -6.51 4.68 8.54
N CYS A 40 -5.74 5.58 7.89
CA CYS A 40 -5.02 6.66 8.56
C CYS A 40 -5.98 7.65 9.24
N ILE A 41 -7.05 8.05 8.55
CA ILE A 41 -8.05 8.96 9.11
C ILE A 41 -8.85 8.27 10.21
N ALA A 42 -9.35 7.06 9.97
CA ALA A 42 -10.20 6.34 10.91
C ALA A 42 -9.49 6.00 12.23
N VAL A 43 -8.19 5.68 12.19
CA VAL A 43 -7.39 5.38 13.39
C VAL A 43 -6.75 6.64 13.99
N GLY A 44 -6.20 7.51 13.14
CA GLY A 44 -5.45 8.69 13.57
C GLY A 44 -6.34 9.77 14.19
N LEU A 45 -7.55 9.96 13.69
CA LEU A 45 -8.46 10.98 14.20
C LEU A 45 -8.85 10.73 15.66
N PRO A 46 -9.37 9.56 16.08
CA PRO A 46 -9.65 9.29 17.49
C PRO A 46 -8.43 9.50 18.40
N LEU A 47 -7.25 9.04 17.98
CA LEU A 47 -6.02 9.19 18.75
C LEU A 47 -5.62 10.67 18.94
N LEU A 48 -5.77 11.48 17.89
CA LEU A 48 -5.55 12.92 17.96
C LEU A 48 -6.55 13.59 18.90
N LEU A 49 -7.85 13.25 18.79
CA LEU A 49 -8.90 13.82 19.64
C LEU A 49 -8.71 13.43 21.11
N ILE A 50 -8.32 12.19 21.39
CA ILE A 50 -7.98 11.71 22.75
C ILE A 50 -6.77 12.48 23.29
N SER A 51 -5.74 12.69 22.48
CA SER A 51 -4.55 13.44 22.90
C SER A 51 -4.89 14.89 23.25
N LEU A 52 -5.77 15.52 22.48
CA LEU A 52 -6.27 16.87 22.75
C LEU A 52 -7.13 16.92 24.03
N ALA A 53 -7.99 15.92 24.23
CA ALA A 53 -8.77 15.77 25.46
C ALA A 53 -7.89 15.68 26.70
N PHE A 54 -6.84 14.84 26.68
CA PHE A 54 -5.93 14.71 27.81
C PHE A 54 -5.11 15.97 28.07
N ALA A 55 -4.67 16.68 27.02
CA ALA A 55 -3.98 17.96 27.18
C ALA A 55 -4.85 18.99 27.94
N GLN A 56 -6.16 18.99 27.65
CA GLN A 56 -7.10 19.84 28.33
C GLN A 56 -7.39 19.37 29.77
N GLU A 57 -7.50 18.07 30.02
CA GLU A 57 -7.68 17.53 31.39
C GLU A 57 -6.51 17.90 32.32
N ILE A 58 -5.27 17.80 31.83
CA ILE A 58 -4.07 18.19 32.60
C ILE A 58 -4.10 19.69 32.95
N THR A 59 -4.68 20.51 32.08
CA THR A 59 -4.73 21.97 32.26
C THR A 59 -5.85 22.40 33.22
N LEU A 60 -7.03 21.76 33.17
CA LEU A 60 -8.17 22.11 34.04
C LEU A 60 -8.13 21.42 35.42
N GLY A 61 -7.30 20.39 35.59
CA GLY A 61 -6.97 19.79 36.90
C GLY A 61 -8.05 18.89 37.53
N SER A 62 -9.34 19.10 37.25
CA SER A 62 -10.44 18.27 37.76
C SER A 62 -11.50 17.97 36.69
N GLN A 63 -11.99 16.72 36.65
CA GLN A 63 -13.01 16.26 35.70
C GLN A 63 -14.44 16.53 36.19
N ILE A 64 -14.59 16.69 37.51
CA ILE A 64 -15.85 16.89 38.23
C ILE A 64 -15.66 18.00 39.26
N SER A 65 -16.72 18.77 39.50
CA SER A 65 -16.81 19.65 40.65
C SER A 65 -18.16 19.47 41.33
N CYS A 66 -18.14 19.18 42.62
CA CYS A 66 -19.31 19.04 43.46
C CYS A 66 -19.44 20.25 44.38
N PHE A 67 -20.66 20.78 44.48
CA PHE A 67 -20.99 21.90 45.36
C PHE A 67 -21.16 21.40 46.80
N ALA A 68 -20.04 21.22 47.49
CA ALA A 68 -20.03 20.87 48.91
C ALA A 68 -20.51 22.04 49.79
N PRO A 69 -21.13 21.77 50.96
CA PRO A 69 -21.54 22.81 51.90
C PRO A 69 -20.35 23.64 52.40
N THR A 70 -20.57 24.92 52.72
CA THR A 70 -19.53 25.81 53.26
C THR A 70 -18.99 25.37 54.62
N SER A 71 -19.68 24.47 55.32
CA SER A 71 -19.23 23.87 56.59
C SER A 71 -18.12 22.82 56.42
N PHE A 72 -17.82 22.40 55.19
CA PHE A 72 -16.82 21.37 54.93
C PHE A 72 -15.43 21.97 54.84
N SER A 73 -14.45 21.26 55.41
CA SER A 73 -13.03 21.55 55.18
C SER A 73 -12.61 21.23 53.75
N TRP A 74 -11.48 21.80 53.32
CA TRP A 74 -10.90 21.55 51.99
C TRP A 74 -10.74 20.04 51.68
N ARG A 75 -10.29 19.25 52.66
CA ARG A 75 -10.14 17.80 52.51
C ARG A 75 -11.47 17.07 52.37
N GLN A 76 -12.51 17.53 53.06
CA GLN A 76 -13.85 16.96 52.96
C GLN A 76 -14.48 17.29 51.60
N ALA A 77 -14.30 18.49 51.08
CA ALA A 77 -14.74 18.83 49.72
C ALA A 77 -14.05 17.94 48.66
N ALA A 78 -12.73 17.77 48.74
CA ALA A 78 -11.99 16.86 47.85
C ALA A 78 -12.41 15.38 47.99
N TYR A 79 -12.79 14.95 49.20
CA TYR A 79 -13.37 13.62 49.41
C TYR A 79 -14.70 13.47 48.68
N VAL A 80 -15.59 14.48 48.73
CA VAL A 80 -16.87 14.45 48.01
C VAL A 80 -16.66 14.38 46.50
N ASP A 81 -15.75 15.19 45.94
CA ASP A 81 -15.44 15.17 44.50
C ASP A 81 -14.95 13.78 44.05
N SER A 82 -13.98 13.21 44.76
CA SER A 82 -13.41 11.90 44.44
C SER A 82 -14.40 10.75 44.66
N PHE A 83 -15.19 10.80 45.73
CA PHE A 83 -16.24 9.82 46.00
C PHE A 83 -17.30 9.83 44.90
N CYS A 84 -17.80 11.02 44.53
CA CYS A 84 -18.81 11.14 43.49
C CYS A 84 -18.26 10.75 42.11
N TRP A 85 -16.99 11.00 41.80
CA TRP A 85 -16.34 10.50 40.58
C TRP A 85 -16.26 8.96 40.53
N ALA A 86 -16.04 8.31 41.66
CA ALA A 86 -16.09 6.85 41.76
C ALA A 86 -17.54 6.33 41.65
N ALA A 87 -18.46 6.98 42.35
CA ALA A 87 -19.88 6.61 42.42
C ALA A 87 -20.65 6.84 41.11
N VAL A 88 -20.13 7.64 40.16
CA VAL A 88 -20.66 7.78 38.79
C VAL A 88 -20.85 6.43 38.08
N GLN A 89 -20.08 5.40 38.46
CA GLN A 89 -20.22 4.04 37.92
C GLN A 89 -21.39 3.26 38.54
N GLN A 90 -21.81 3.62 39.76
CA GLN A 90 -22.79 2.90 40.55
C GLN A 90 -24.17 3.54 40.40
N LYS A 91 -24.99 2.94 39.53
CA LYS A 91 -26.35 3.39 39.17
C LYS A 91 -27.30 3.67 40.36
N HIS A 92 -27.05 3.08 41.53
CA HIS A 92 -27.88 3.27 42.72
C HIS A 92 -27.54 4.55 43.52
N LEU A 93 -26.38 5.15 43.26
CA LEU A 93 -25.81 6.25 44.07
C LEU A 93 -25.85 7.61 43.38
N SER A 94 -26.12 7.62 42.07
CA SER A 94 -26.27 8.79 41.23
C SER A 94 -27.70 8.88 40.72
N GLN A 95 -28.42 9.94 41.11
CA GLN A 95 -29.76 10.23 40.62
C GLN A 95 -29.69 11.49 39.75
N SER A 96 -30.17 11.40 38.50
CA SER A 96 -30.31 12.55 37.60
C SER A 96 -31.79 12.82 37.37
N ASP A 97 -32.17 14.09 37.33
CA ASP A 97 -33.56 14.54 37.17
C ASP A 97 -34.20 14.11 35.83
N SER A 98 -33.39 13.66 34.87
CA SER A 98 -33.80 13.18 33.55
C SER A 98 -33.91 11.65 33.42
N GLY A 99 -33.82 10.93 34.54
CA GLY A 99 -33.92 9.49 34.62
C GLY A 99 -32.57 8.80 34.85
N ASN A 100 -32.55 7.47 34.74
CA ASN A 100 -31.35 6.65 34.94
C ASN A 100 -30.38 6.78 33.75
N VAL A 101 -29.71 7.93 33.63
CA VAL A 101 -28.76 8.22 32.56
C VAL A 101 -27.40 7.57 32.86
N PRO A 102 -26.78 6.82 31.91
CA PRO A 102 -25.50 6.16 32.14
C PRO A 102 -24.33 7.16 32.11
N LEU A 103 -24.07 7.84 33.23
CA LEU A 103 -22.94 8.77 33.40
C LEU A 103 -21.56 8.11 33.23
N TRP A 104 -21.50 6.78 33.35
CA TRP A 104 -20.31 5.97 33.05
C TRP A 104 -19.73 6.27 31.66
N LEU A 105 -20.58 6.57 30.67
CA LEU A 105 -20.15 6.82 29.30
C LEU A 105 -19.17 8.01 29.20
N HIS A 106 -19.36 9.04 30.03
CA HIS A 106 -18.46 10.19 30.06
C HIS A 106 -17.09 9.84 30.65
N LYS A 107 -17.08 9.09 31.76
CA LYS A 107 -15.84 8.64 32.43
C LYS A 107 -14.99 7.75 31.52
N PHE A 108 -15.62 6.88 30.74
CA PHE A 108 -14.92 5.93 29.87
C PHE A 108 -14.76 6.40 28.42
N PHE A 109 -15.17 7.63 28.10
CA PHE A 109 -15.17 8.13 26.74
C PHE A 109 -13.80 8.02 26.02
N PRO A 110 -12.67 8.48 26.61
CA PRO A 110 -11.35 8.33 25.97
C PRO A 110 -10.94 6.86 25.76
N TYR A 111 -11.32 5.99 26.70
CA TYR A 111 -11.01 4.56 26.63
C TYR A 111 -11.80 3.85 25.53
N ILE A 112 -13.07 4.21 25.34
CA ILE A 112 -13.91 3.66 24.28
C ILE A 112 -13.39 4.12 22.91
N LEU A 113 -13.01 5.39 22.76
CA LEU A 113 -12.39 5.87 21.53
C LEU A 113 -11.06 5.17 21.23
N LEU A 114 -10.24 4.92 22.26
CA LEU A 114 -9.00 4.16 22.10
C LEU A 114 -9.27 2.73 21.66
N LEU A 115 -10.25 2.06 22.28
CA LEU A 115 -10.67 0.71 21.90
C LEU A 115 -11.12 0.67 20.43
N VAL A 116 -11.94 1.63 20.00
CA VAL A 116 -12.37 1.75 18.60
C VAL A 116 -11.18 1.94 17.66
N ALA A 117 -10.22 2.80 18.03
CA ALA A 117 -9.00 3.01 17.22
C ALA A 117 -8.17 1.73 17.06
N VAL A 118 -8.01 0.97 18.15
CA VAL A 118 -7.32 -0.33 18.12
C VAL A 118 -8.09 -1.33 17.24
N LEU A 119 -9.40 -1.43 17.41
CA LEU A 119 -10.25 -2.32 16.59
C LEU A 119 -10.20 -1.95 15.11
N LEU A 120 -10.17 -0.66 14.76
CA LEU A 120 -10.04 -0.19 13.38
C LEU A 120 -8.66 -0.48 12.78
N TYR A 121 -7.62 -0.65 13.60
CA TYR A 121 -6.28 -1.01 13.14
C TYR A 121 -6.12 -2.52 12.87
N LEU A 122 -6.90 -3.38 13.54
CA LEU A 122 -6.82 -4.85 13.39
C LEU A 122 -7.01 -5.36 11.96
N PRO A 123 -8.00 -4.90 11.17
CA PRO A 123 -8.16 -5.33 9.77
C PRO A 123 -6.93 -5.05 8.93
N ASN A 124 -6.25 -3.91 9.16
CA ASN A 124 -5.05 -3.58 8.42
C ASN A 124 -3.87 -4.49 8.79
N LEU A 125 -3.70 -4.79 10.08
CA LEU A 125 -2.72 -5.77 10.53
C LEU A 125 -2.99 -7.15 9.92
N PHE A 126 -4.25 -7.59 9.93
CA PHE A 126 -4.63 -8.86 9.33
C PHE A 126 -4.29 -8.91 7.84
N TRP A 127 -4.59 -7.86 7.07
CA TRP A 127 -4.22 -7.76 5.66
C TRP A 127 -2.70 -7.84 5.46
N ARG A 128 -1.95 -7.08 6.27
CA ARG A 128 -0.49 -7.00 6.21
C ARG A 128 0.20 -8.34 6.47
N PHE A 129 -0.35 -9.17 7.37
CA PHE A 129 0.24 -10.46 7.68
C PHE A 129 -0.25 -11.60 6.78
N THR A 130 -1.49 -11.55 6.27
CA THR A 130 -2.11 -12.71 5.59
C THR A 130 -2.20 -12.59 4.07
N ALA A 131 -2.19 -11.38 3.52
CA ALA A 131 -2.41 -11.13 2.10
C ALA A 131 -1.24 -10.38 1.45
N ALA A 132 -0.68 -9.38 2.13
CA ALA A 132 0.43 -8.58 1.61
C ALA A 132 1.67 -9.38 1.17
N PRO A 133 2.19 -10.40 1.90
CA PRO A 133 3.35 -11.16 1.43
C PRO A 133 3.08 -11.96 0.15
N HIS A 134 1.90 -12.59 0.04
CA HIS A 134 1.49 -13.31 -1.16
C HIS A 134 1.35 -12.35 -2.34
N LEU A 135 0.66 -11.23 -2.14
CA LEU A 135 0.47 -10.21 -3.16
C LEU A 135 1.80 -9.59 -3.61
N SER A 136 2.75 -9.38 -2.68
CA SER A 136 4.08 -8.84 -3.01
C SER A 136 4.87 -9.76 -3.92
N SER A 137 4.86 -11.07 -3.64
CA SER A 137 5.50 -12.07 -4.49
C SER A 137 4.86 -12.11 -5.87
N ASP A 138 3.52 -12.15 -5.92
CA ASP A 138 2.75 -12.23 -7.15
C ASP A 138 2.93 -11.00 -8.04
N LEU A 139 2.87 -9.79 -7.47
CA LEU A 139 3.12 -8.54 -8.19
C LEU A 139 4.55 -8.48 -8.72
N LYS A 140 5.54 -8.82 -7.90
CA LYS A 140 6.94 -8.82 -8.31
C LYS A 140 7.19 -9.76 -9.49
N PHE A 141 6.62 -10.97 -9.42
CA PHE A 141 6.70 -11.95 -10.49
C PHE A 141 6.08 -11.42 -11.79
N VAL A 142 4.85 -10.92 -11.75
CA VAL A 142 4.17 -10.40 -12.94
C VAL A 142 4.90 -9.19 -13.53
N MET A 143 5.38 -8.27 -12.68
CA MET A 143 6.12 -7.09 -13.14
C MET A 143 7.45 -7.45 -13.80
N GLU A 144 8.18 -8.42 -13.26
CA GLU A 144 9.43 -8.90 -13.84
C GLU A 144 9.22 -9.61 -15.17
N GLU A 145 8.19 -10.45 -15.26
CA GLU A 145 7.84 -11.14 -16.50
C GLU A 145 7.32 -10.19 -17.58
N LEU A 146 6.60 -9.11 -17.21
CA LEU A 146 6.22 -8.06 -18.15
C LEU A 146 7.44 -7.33 -18.73
N ASP A 147 8.43 -6.99 -17.90
CA ASP A 147 9.69 -6.38 -18.36
C ASP A 147 10.48 -7.35 -19.27
N LYS A 148 10.53 -8.65 -18.94
CA LYS A 148 11.19 -9.68 -19.77
C LYS A 148 10.48 -9.87 -21.12
N CYS A 149 9.15 -9.91 -21.13
CA CYS A 149 8.38 -10.02 -22.37
C CYS A 149 8.64 -8.82 -23.29
N TYR A 150 8.62 -7.60 -22.73
CA TYR A 150 8.99 -6.40 -23.49
C TYR A 150 10.41 -6.51 -24.08
N ASN A 151 11.40 -6.88 -23.26
CA ASN A 151 12.79 -7.02 -23.73
C ASN A 151 12.96 -8.10 -24.80
N ARG A 152 12.24 -9.22 -24.71
CA ARG A 152 12.27 -10.31 -25.71
C ARG A 152 11.73 -9.80 -27.05
N ASP A 153 10.58 -9.15 -27.03
CA ASP A 153 9.93 -8.68 -28.26
C ASP A 153 10.76 -7.61 -28.97
N ILE A 154 11.39 -6.69 -28.22
CA ILE A 154 12.33 -5.72 -28.79
C ILE A 154 13.56 -6.41 -29.42
N LYS A 155 14.09 -7.46 -28.80
CA LYS A 155 15.22 -8.23 -29.36
C LYS A 155 14.82 -8.97 -30.63
N ASP A 156 13.64 -9.59 -30.66
CA ASP A 156 13.12 -10.32 -31.81
C ASP A 156 12.88 -9.37 -32.99
N ILE A 157 12.31 -8.18 -32.74
CA ILE A 157 12.14 -7.14 -33.76
C ILE A 157 13.51 -6.66 -34.28
N LYS A 158 14.50 -6.45 -33.40
CA LYS A 158 15.85 -6.06 -33.82
C LYS A 158 16.50 -7.15 -34.68
N ALA A 159 16.35 -8.42 -34.32
CA ALA A 159 16.89 -9.55 -35.07
C ALA A 159 16.26 -9.65 -36.48
N ALA A 160 14.93 -9.54 -36.58
CA ALA A 160 14.21 -9.54 -37.85
C ALA A 160 14.67 -8.41 -38.80
N ASN A 161 14.97 -7.23 -38.25
CA ASN A 161 15.45 -6.10 -39.04
C ASN A 161 16.89 -6.24 -39.52
N ASN A 162 17.77 -6.81 -38.70
CA ASN A 162 19.15 -7.07 -39.10
C ASN A 162 19.20 -8.05 -40.29
N LEU A 163 18.39 -9.10 -40.27
CA LEU A 163 18.23 -10.05 -41.39
C LEU A 163 17.76 -9.36 -42.67
N ASN A 164 16.71 -8.53 -42.59
CA ASN A 164 16.19 -7.77 -43.73
C ASN A 164 17.18 -6.71 -44.28
N SER A 165 18.13 -6.24 -43.46
CA SER A 165 19.16 -5.27 -43.86
C SER A 165 20.39 -5.92 -44.51
N SER A 166 20.68 -7.19 -44.18
CA SER A 166 21.78 -7.94 -44.78
C SER A 166 21.45 -8.36 -46.20
N ASP A 167 20.18 -8.71 -46.45
CA ASP A 167 19.68 -9.12 -47.77
C ASP A 167 19.64 -7.98 -48.80
N LYS A 168 19.82 -6.72 -48.37
CA LYS A 168 19.91 -5.55 -49.25
C LYS A 168 21.34 -5.13 -49.62
N ARG A 169 22.37 -5.78 -49.06
CA ARG A 169 23.78 -5.42 -49.31
C ARG A 169 24.50 -6.32 -50.32
N ASP A 170 23.97 -7.50 -50.64
CA ASP A 170 24.58 -8.39 -51.63
C ASP A 170 23.81 -8.37 -52.95
N GLY A 171 23.80 -7.18 -53.56
CA GLY A 171 23.37 -6.97 -54.95
C GLY A 171 24.55 -6.97 -55.91
N LEU A 172 25.30 -8.08 -56.03
CA LEU A 172 25.98 -8.46 -57.29
C LEU A 172 26.49 -9.92 -57.24
N ASN A 173 25.99 -10.73 -58.18
CA ASN A 173 26.37 -12.09 -58.58
C ASN A 173 25.52 -13.26 -58.04
N SER A 174 24.60 -13.72 -58.89
CA SER A 174 23.98 -15.06 -58.84
C SER A 174 24.95 -16.13 -59.41
N PRO A 175 24.82 -17.42 -59.07
CA PRO A 175 23.78 -18.25 -59.65
C PRO A 175 23.01 -19.14 -58.64
N VAL A 176 21.69 -19.15 -58.80
CA VAL A 176 20.73 -20.26 -58.61
C VAL A 176 21.34 -21.58 -58.09
N VAL A 177 21.21 -21.88 -56.78
CA VAL A 177 21.02 -23.24 -56.23
C VAL A 177 20.38 -23.16 -54.82
N SER A 178 19.25 -23.86 -54.68
CA SER A 178 18.55 -24.27 -53.43
C SER A 178 17.53 -23.32 -52.79
N GLU A 179 16.42 -23.09 -53.50
CA GLU A 179 15.13 -22.68 -52.93
C GLU A 179 14.53 -23.70 -51.93
N ASN A 180 15.20 -24.83 -51.66
CA ASN A 180 14.69 -25.90 -50.80
C ASN A 180 15.45 -26.09 -49.47
N LEU A 181 16.53 -25.35 -49.21
CA LEU A 181 17.21 -25.40 -47.90
C LEU A 181 16.73 -24.28 -46.95
N GLN A 182 16.30 -23.15 -47.53
CA GLN A 182 15.82 -22.00 -46.76
C GLN A 182 14.46 -22.28 -46.12
N GLN A 183 13.55 -23.02 -46.77
CA GLN A 183 12.25 -23.37 -46.17
C GLN A 183 12.38 -24.27 -44.91
N SER A 184 13.44 -25.07 -44.80
CA SER A 184 13.61 -26.08 -43.74
C SER A 184 14.28 -25.58 -42.45
N LEU A 185 14.85 -24.37 -42.46
CA LEU A 185 15.49 -23.76 -41.28
C LEU A 185 14.66 -22.64 -40.63
N TRP A 186 13.46 -22.37 -41.15
CA TRP A 186 12.50 -21.41 -40.58
C TRP A 186 11.30 -22.09 -39.90
N GLU A 187 11.17 -23.40 -40.09
CA GLU A 187 10.22 -24.24 -39.37
C GLU A 187 11.01 -25.09 -38.36
N ILE A 188 10.67 -24.94 -37.07
CA ILE A 188 11.17 -25.65 -35.87
C ILE A 188 12.16 -24.84 -35.00
N PRO A 189 11.77 -24.32 -33.81
CA PRO A 189 10.42 -23.94 -33.38
C PRO A 189 10.43 -22.59 -32.62
N LEU A 190 10.22 -21.46 -33.31
CA LEU A 190 9.77 -20.21 -32.67
C LEU A 190 8.34 -20.31 -32.09
N SER A 191 7.73 -21.50 -32.18
CA SER A 191 6.40 -21.84 -31.71
C SER A 191 6.37 -22.46 -30.29
N HIS A 192 7.50 -22.83 -29.68
CA HIS A 192 7.48 -23.65 -28.46
C HIS A 192 7.37 -22.88 -27.12
N TYR A 193 7.35 -21.55 -27.14
CA TYR A 193 7.08 -20.72 -25.94
C TYR A 193 6.06 -19.60 -26.26
N LYS A 194 4.98 -19.97 -26.95
CA LYS A 194 3.97 -19.04 -27.46
C LYS A 194 2.72 -18.93 -26.57
N TYR A 195 2.91 -18.98 -25.26
CA TYR A 195 1.94 -18.45 -24.32
C TYR A 195 2.70 -17.57 -23.33
N PRO A 196 2.45 -16.26 -23.27
CA PRO A 196 3.07 -15.42 -22.27
C PRO A 196 2.65 -15.97 -20.90
N ILE A 197 3.63 -16.41 -20.11
CA ILE A 197 3.44 -17.00 -18.76
C ILE A 197 2.53 -16.10 -17.91
N VAL A 198 2.61 -14.78 -18.13
CA VAL A 198 1.77 -13.75 -17.53
C VAL A 198 0.28 -13.92 -17.85
N GLU A 199 -0.09 -14.22 -19.09
CA GLU A 199 -1.50 -14.39 -19.48
C GLU A 199 -2.10 -15.64 -18.82
N GLN A 200 -1.37 -16.76 -18.84
CA GLN A 200 -1.81 -17.98 -18.17
C GLN A 200 -1.90 -17.79 -16.65
N TYR A 201 -0.97 -17.04 -16.06
CA TYR A 201 -1.01 -16.70 -14.64
C TYR A 201 -2.24 -15.83 -14.31
N LEU A 202 -2.52 -14.80 -15.10
CA LEU A 202 -3.70 -13.95 -14.94
C LEU A 202 -5.01 -14.72 -15.14
N LYS A 203 -5.04 -15.70 -16.06
CA LYS A 203 -6.17 -16.60 -16.27
C LYS A 203 -6.39 -17.53 -15.07
N THR A 204 -5.31 -18.00 -14.45
CA THR A 204 -5.38 -18.79 -13.21
C THR A 204 -5.97 -17.98 -12.06
N LYS A 205 -5.63 -16.69 -11.95
CA LYS A 205 -6.19 -15.77 -10.95
C LYS A 205 -7.68 -15.47 -11.13
N ASN A 206 -8.24 -15.69 -12.31
CA ASN A 206 -9.68 -15.51 -12.56
C ASN A 206 -10.53 -16.55 -11.79
N ASN A 207 -10.00 -17.76 -11.58
CA ASN A 207 -10.70 -18.84 -10.87
C ASN A 207 -10.40 -18.89 -9.36
N SER A 208 -9.61 -17.95 -8.82
CA SER A 208 -9.26 -17.88 -7.41
C SER A 208 -10.03 -16.76 -6.70
N TYR A 209 -10.43 -17.01 -5.45
CA TYR A 209 -11.18 -16.08 -4.62
C TYR A 209 -10.52 -15.79 -3.26
N GLY A 210 -9.37 -16.39 -2.98
CA GLY A 210 -8.75 -16.34 -1.65
C GLY A 210 -8.30 -14.93 -1.26
N LEU A 211 -7.82 -14.14 -2.22
CA LEU A 211 -7.34 -12.79 -1.97
C LEU A 211 -8.51 -11.81 -1.81
N ILE A 212 -9.52 -11.90 -2.68
CA ILE A 212 -10.68 -11.01 -2.65
C ILE A 212 -11.54 -11.26 -1.41
N ILE A 213 -11.69 -12.51 -0.96
CA ILE A 213 -12.40 -12.82 0.29
C ILE A 213 -11.70 -12.16 1.48
N LYS A 214 -10.37 -12.33 1.61
CA LYS A 214 -9.61 -11.68 2.70
C LYS A 214 -9.76 -10.15 2.66
N TYR A 215 -9.72 -9.56 1.46
CA TYR A 215 -9.90 -8.12 1.26
C TYR A 215 -11.29 -7.66 1.70
N LEU A 216 -12.34 -8.34 1.25
CA LEU A 216 -13.73 -8.01 1.59
C LEU A 216 -13.99 -8.18 3.09
N ILE A 217 -13.46 -9.23 3.73
CA ILE A 217 -13.55 -9.40 5.18
C ILE A 217 -12.96 -8.18 5.90
N CYS A 218 -11.77 -7.72 5.51
CA CYS A 218 -11.16 -6.54 6.12
C CYS A 218 -12.06 -5.31 5.99
N ARG A 219 -12.61 -5.07 4.79
CA ARG A 219 -13.46 -3.89 4.52
C ARG A 219 -14.80 -3.96 5.24
N VAL A 220 -15.43 -5.13 5.30
CA VAL A 220 -16.70 -5.34 6.02
C VAL A 220 -16.50 -5.15 7.52
N VAL A 221 -15.42 -5.70 8.09
CA VAL A 221 -15.10 -5.49 9.51
C VAL A 221 -14.87 -4.00 9.80
N THR A 222 -14.11 -3.29 8.97
CA THR A 222 -13.94 -1.83 9.11
C THR A 222 -15.28 -1.11 9.07
N LEU A 223 -16.16 -1.43 8.11
CA LEU A 223 -17.48 -0.81 7.99
C LEU A 223 -18.33 -1.04 9.26
N ILE A 224 -18.38 -2.27 9.77
CA ILE A 224 -19.15 -2.60 10.98
C ILE A 224 -18.64 -1.81 12.19
N ILE A 225 -17.32 -1.70 12.35
CA ILE A 225 -16.72 -0.96 13.47
C ILE A 225 -17.03 0.54 13.35
N VAL A 226 -16.86 1.15 12.17
CA VAL A 226 -17.20 2.57 11.97
C VAL A 226 -18.69 2.81 12.19
N PHE A 227 -19.56 1.89 11.75
CA PHE A 227 -21.01 2.03 11.91
C PHE A 227 -21.41 1.99 13.39
N THR A 228 -20.85 1.03 14.12
CA THR A 228 -21.05 0.90 15.57
C THR A 228 -20.54 2.16 16.30
N ALA A 229 -19.39 2.69 15.88
CA ALA A 229 -18.85 3.92 16.46
C ALA A 229 -19.72 5.15 16.16
N CYS A 230 -20.30 5.27 14.96
CA CYS A 230 -21.27 6.33 14.64
C CYS A 230 -22.50 6.26 15.54
N ILE A 231 -23.06 5.07 15.76
CA ILE A 231 -24.20 4.88 16.67
C ILE A 231 -23.83 5.27 18.09
N TYR A 232 -22.67 4.82 18.58
CA TYR A 232 -22.16 5.17 19.90
C TYR A 232 -21.98 6.69 20.07
N LEU A 233 -21.35 7.37 19.10
CA LEU A 233 -21.14 8.81 19.12
C LEU A 233 -22.46 9.58 19.06
N GLY A 234 -23.39 9.15 18.21
CA GLY A 234 -24.74 9.72 18.13
C GLY A 234 -25.51 9.57 19.44
N TYR A 235 -25.43 8.40 20.07
CA TYR A 235 -26.01 8.16 21.39
C TYR A 235 -25.39 9.05 22.46
N TYR A 236 -24.05 9.17 22.48
CA TYR A 236 -23.33 10.04 23.41
C TYR A 236 -23.77 11.51 23.26
N ILE A 237 -23.84 12.02 22.03
CA ILE A 237 -24.26 13.40 21.74
C ILE A 237 -25.70 13.63 22.21
N SER A 238 -26.62 12.70 21.92
CA SER A 238 -28.02 12.80 22.32
C SER A 238 -28.20 12.82 23.84
N LEU A 239 -27.37 12.05 24.56
CA LEU A 239 -27.47 11.89 26.01
C LEU A 239 -26.96 13.13 26.76
N PHE A 240 -25.80 13.64 26.36
CA PHE A 240 -25.13 14.80 26.98
C PHE A 240 -25.55 16.15 26.35
N SER A 241 -26.68 16.17 25.65
CA SER A 241 -27.31 17.43 25.23
C SER A 241 -28.05 18.13 26.39
N LEU A 242 -28.42 17.38 27.45
CA LEU A 242 -29.31 17.84 28.52
C LEU A 242 -28.80 17.58 29.95
N THR A 243 -27.68 16.85 30.14
CA THR A 243 -27.38 16.17 31.42
C THR A 243 -25.96 16.35 31.95
N ASP A 244 -25.48 17.59 31.98
CA ASP A 244 -24.14 17.91 32.51
C ASP A 244 -24.07 17.89 34.06
N GLU A 245 -25.23 17.83 34.72
CA GLU A 245 -25.40 17.90 36.16
C GLU A 245 -26.09 16.65 36.70
N PHE A 246 -25.62 16.17 37.86
CA PHE A 246 -26.20 15.03 38.55
C PHE A 246 -26.12 15.18 40.06
N THR A 247 -27.02 14.49 40.77
CA THR A 247 -27.00 14.46 42.23
C THR A 247 -26.33 13.17 42.73
N CYS A 248 -25.46 13.33 43.72
CA CYS A 248 -24.65 12.27 44.29
C CYS A 248 -24.99 12.09 45.77
N ASN A 249 -25.24 10.84 46.19
CA ASN A 249 -25.46 10.51 47.59
C ASN A 249 -24.18 9.94 48.22
N ILE A 250 -23.61 10.68 49.17
CA ILE A 250 -22.38 10.31 49.89
C ILE A 250 -22.64 9.44 51.13
N ARG A 251 -23.91 9.32 51.59
CA ARG A 251 -24.31 8.61 52.81
C ARG A 251 -24.32 7.09 52.58
N THR A 252 -23.13 6.51 52.45
CA THR A 252 -22.92 5.07 52.26
C THR A 252 -22.10 4.46 53.39
N GLY A 253 -22.32 3.17 53.65
CA GLY A 253 -21.58 2.43 54.67
C GLY A 253 -21.66 3.08 56.05
N ILE A 254 -20.50 3.43 56.60
CA ILE A 254 -20.37 4.07 57.93
C ILE A 254 -20.97 5.48 57.98
N LEU A 255 -21.05 6.18 56.85
CA LEU A 255 -21.57 7.55 56.73
C LEU A 255 -23.10 7.59 56.54
N ARG A 256 -23.77 6.44 56.58
CA ARG A 256 -25.22 6.34 56.32
C ARG A 256 -26.07 7.03 57.38
N ASN A 257 -25.64 6.98 58.64
CA ASN A 257 -26.38 7.50 59.79
C ASN A 257 -25.88 8.88 60.25
N ASP A 258 -24.90 9.47 59.56
CA ASP A 258 -24.33 10.76 59.93
C ASP A 258 -25.23 11.90 59.44
N THR A 259 -25.83 12.63 60.39
CA THR A 259 -26.71 13.77 60.13
C THR A 259 -25.96 15.05 59.80
N ALA A 260 -24.64 15.11 60.03
CA ALA A 260 -23.82 16.28 59.70
C ALA A 260 -23.57 16.44 58.19
N LEU A 261 -23.78 15.37 57.41
CA LEU A 261 -23.61 15.36 55.96
C LEU A 261 -24.95 15.66 55.25
N PRO A 262 -24.96 16.42 54.15
CA PRO A 262 -26.18 16.60 53.34
C PRO A 262 -26.62 15.26 52.73
N PRO A 263 -27.93 15.07 52.49
CA PRO A 263 -28.45 13.82 51.92
C PRO A 263 -28.09 13.65 50.43
N LEU A 264 -28.00 14.75 49.68
CA LEU A 264 -27.56 14.77 48.29
C LEU A 264 -26.64 15.98 48.07
N VAL A 265 -25.68 15.83 47.18
CA VAL A 265 -24.79 16.89 46.69
C VAL A 265 -24.96 17.01 45.18
N GLN A 266 -25.00 18.25 44.68
CA GLN A 266 -25.03 18.52 43.24
C GLN A 266 -23.61 18.54 42.69
N CYS A 267 -23.36 17.72 41.67
CA CYS A 267 -22.08 17.64 40.98
C CYS A 267 -22.26 17.98 39.51
N LYS A 268 -21.25 18.63 38.94
CA LYS A 268 -21.18 19.00 37.53
C LYS A 268 -19.94 18.42 36.89
N LEU A 269 -20.11 17.86 35.69
CA LEU A 269 -19.02 17.40 34.85
C LEU A 269 -18.49 18.58 34.02
N ILE A 270 -17.19 18.88 34.17
CA ILE A 270 -16.60 20.11 33.60
C ILE A 270 -16.24 19.93 32.11
N ALA A 271 -15.85 18.71 31.71
CA ALA A 271 -15.32 18.42 30.37
C ALA A 271 -16.37 17.99 29.33
N VAL A 272 -17.67 17.99 29.68
CA VAL A 272 -18.73 17.46 28.79
C VAL A 272 -18.81 18.24 27.48
N GLY A 273 -18.70 19.57 27.53
CA GLY A 273 -18.75 20.42 26.34
C GLY A 273 -17.64 20.09 25.33
N VAL A 274 -16.43 19.80 25.81
CA VAL A 274 -15.27 19.42 24.98
C VAL A 274 -15.52 18.06 24.35
N PHE A 275 -15.87 17.05 25.14
CA PHE A 275 -16.12 15.70 24.60
C PHE A 275 -17.29 15.66 23.64
N ARG A 276 -18.31 16.51 23.85
CA ARG A 276 -19.41 16.68 22.89
C ARG A 276 -18.93 17.28 21.58
N LEU A 277 -18.11 18.35 21.62
CA LEU A 277 -17.51 18.93 20.41
C LEU A 277 -16.65 17.90 19.67
N LEU A 278 -15.75 17.20 20.38
CA LEU A 278 -14.91 16.15 19.80
C LEU A 278 -15.76 15.02 19.20
N SER A 279 -16.87 14.65 19.85
CA SER A 279 -17.81 13.64 19.34
C SER A 279 -18.49 14.07 18.04
N TYR A 280 -18.90 15.34 17.93
CA TYR A 280 -19.46 15.88 16.69
C TYR A 280 -18.45 15.83 15.54
N ILE A 281 -17.22 16.28 15.78
CA ILE A 281 -16.15 16.24 14.77
C ILE A 281 -15.88 14.80 14.33
N ASN A 282 -15.78 13.87 15.28
CA ASN A 282 -15.54 12.45 14.98
C ASN A 282 -16.70 11.83 14.19
N LEU A 283 -17.94 12.10 14.59
CA LEU A 283 -19.14 11.60 13.92
C LEU A 283 -19.23 12.09 12.47
N ILE A 284 -19.00 13.40 12.24
CA ILE A 284 -19.03 13.99 10.90
C ILE A 284 -17.99 13.30 10.01
N ILE A 285 -16.75 13.16 10.48
CA ILE A 285 -15.69 12.54 9.69
C ILE A 285 -16.00 11.06 9.43
N TYR A 286 -16.51 10.33 10.42
CA TYR A 286 -16.89 8.92 10.26
C TYR A 286 -18.01 8.74 9.23
N VAL A 287 -19.03 9.59 9.26
CA VAL A 287 -20.09 9.58 8.23
C VAL A 287 -19.54 9.90 6.85
N LEU A 288 -18.55 10.80 6.74
CA LEU A 288 -17.91 11.13 5.47
C LEU A 288 -17.02 10.00 4.92
N ILE A 289 -16.31 9.24 5.76
CA ILE A 289 -15.46 8.12 5.29
C ILE A 289 -16.27 6.87 4.92
N MET A 290 -17.49 6.71 5.45
CA MET A 290 -18.34 5.53 5.19
C MET A 290 -18.59 5.27 3.70
N PRO A 291 -19.01 6.25 2.89
CA PRO A 291 -19.13 6.10 1.44
C PRO A 291 -17.84 5.63 0.76
N PHE A 292 -16.66 6.05 1.22
CA PHE A 292 -15.39 5.61 0.66
C PHE A 292 -15.09 4.15 0.98
N ILE A 293 -15.44 3.67 2.17
CA ILE A 293 -15.34 2.25 2.55
C ILE A 293 -16.26 1.40 1.66
N ILE A 294 -17.50 1.85 1.45
CA ILE A 294 -18.48 1.19 0.57
C ILE A 294 -17.97 1.17 -0.88
N TYR A 295 -17.46 2.30 -1.39
CA TYR A 295 -16.85 2.37 -2.71
C TYR A 295 -15.65 1.42 -2.84
N ALA A 296 -14.80 1.31 -1.82
CA ALA A 296 -13.67 0.39 -1.81
C ALA A 296 -14.07 -1.10 -1.76
N MET A 297 -15.26 -1.42 -1.23
CA MET A 297 -15.84 -2.77 -1.29
C MET A 297 -16.36 -3.13 -2.68
N LEU A 298 -16.80 -2.14 -3.46
CA LEU A 298 -17.29 -2.31 -4.83
C LEU A 298 -16.13 -2.47 -5.83
N VAL A 299 -15.26 -3.46 -5.58
CA VAL A 299 -14.04 -3.77 -6.34
C VAL A 299 -14.25 -3.78 -7.86
N PRO A 300 -15.19 -4.55 -8.44
CA PRO A 300 -15.35 -4.65 -9.89
C PRO A 300 -15.95 -3.39 -10.55
N PHE A 301 -16.47 -2.45 -9.76
CA PHE A 301 -17.04 -1.19 -10.26
C PHE A 301 -16.04 -0.05 -10.24
N ARG A 302 -14.85 -0.25 -9.65
CA ARG A 302 -13.78 0.75 -9.69
C ARG A 302 -13.29 0.89 -11.13
N LYS A 303 -13.10 2.14 -11.57
CA LYS A 303 -12.58 2.45 -12.90
C LYS A 303 -11.13 1.95 -12.97
N THR A 304 -10.86 1.01 -13.86
CA THR A 304 -9.50 0.56 -14.21
C THR A 304 -9.10 1.16 -15.55
N ALA A 305 -7.90 1.70 -15.66
CA ALA A 305 -7.39 2.23 -16.94
C ALA A 305 -7.01 1.15 -17.97
N ASN A 306 -7.36 -0.12 -17.71
CA ASN A 306 -6.93 -1.29 -18.48
C ASN A 306 -5.44 -1.23 -18.81
N VAL A 307 -4.60 -1.16 -17.77
CA VAL A 307 -3.13 -1.06 -17.91
C VAL A 307 -2.52 -2.11 -18.83
N LEU A 308 -3.15 -3.29 -18.91
CA LEU A 308 -2.73 -4.38 -19.78
C LEU A 308 -3.01 -4.14 -21.27
N LYS A 309 -3.93 -3.23 -21.62
CA LYS A 309 -4.22 -2.85 -23.01
C LYS A 309 -3.03 -2.17 -23.68
N VAL A 310 -2.24 -1.43 -22.90
CA VAL A 310 -1.02 -0.77 -23.41
C VAL A 310 0.02 -1.79 -23.89
N TYR A 311 0.00 -3.01 -23.33
CA TYR A 311 0.88 -4.11 -23.75
C TYR A 311 0.36 -4.86 -24.98
N GLU A 312 -0.87 -4.64 -25.44
CA GLU A 312 -1.43 -5.27 -26.68
C GLU A 312 -0.72 -4.77 -27.95
N VAL A 313 0.06 -3.70 -27.87
CA VAL A 313 0.91 -3.24 -28.99
C VAL A 313 2.07 -4.20 -29.29
N LEU A 314 2.38 -5.12 -28.37
CA LEU A 314 3.45 -6.11 -28.52
C LEU A 314 2.95 -7.35 -29.28
N PRO A 315 3.68 -7.83 -30.29
CA PRO A 315 3.22 -8.93 -31.15
C PRO A 315 3.11 -10.28 -30.42
N THR A 316 3.79 -10.46 -29.28
CA THR A 316 3.72 -11.71 -28.52
C THR A 316 2.67 -11.72 -27.39
N PHE A 317 2.00 -10.58 -27.16
CA PHE A 317 1.11 -10.42 -26.02
C PHE A 317 -0.34 -10.25 -26.48
N SER A 318 -1.12 -11.32 -26.35
CA SER A 318 -2.58 -11.26 -26.47
C SER A 318 -3.19 -11.20 -25.07
N VAL A 319 -4.02 -10.18 -24.80
CA VAL A 319 -4.83 -10.15 -23.58
C VAL A 319 -6.29 -10.34 -23.95
N GLN A 320 -6.99 -11.14 -23.16
CA GLN A 320 -8.44 -11.26 -23.19
C GLN A 320 -9.09 -9.86 -23.14
N GLN A 321 -9.66 -9.41 -24.27
CA GLN A 321 -10.11 -8.03 -24.56
C GLN A 321 -11.25 -7.48 -23.67
N ALA A 322 -11.68 -8.19 -22.64
CA ALA A 322 -12.67 -7.70 -21.69
C ALA A 322 -12.44 -8.32 -20.31
N PRO A 323 -11.99 -7.55 -19.29
CA PRO A 323 -12.10 -8.03 -17.92
C PRO A 323 -13.58 -8.21 -17.59
N SER A 324 -13.98 -9.42 -17.22
CA SER A 324 -15.31 -9.66 -16.65
C SER A 324 -15.42 -8.86 -15.35
N LYS A 325 -16.52 -8.11 -15.16
CA LYS A 325 -16.80 -7.39 -13.90
C LYS A 325 -17.27 -8.37 -12.82
N THR A 326 -16.41 -9.32 -12.48
CA THR A 326 -16.66 -10.40 -11.53
C THR A 326 -15.92 -10.13 -10.22
N TYR A 327 -16.43 -10.66 -9.10
CA TYR A 327 -15.71 -10.63 -7.83
C TYR A 327 -14.69 -11.77 -7.79
N ASP A 328 -13.54 -11.56 -8.42
CA ASP A 328 -12.43 -12.52 -8.52
C ASP A 328 -11.11 -11.91 -8.05
N ASP A 329 -10.13 -12.79 -7.76
CA ASP A 329 -8.79 -12.32 -7.41
C ASP A 329 -8.15 -11.53 -8.57
N HIS A 330 -8.56 -11.80 -9.82
CA HIS A 330 -8.10 -11.09 -11.01
C HIS A 330 -8.46 -9.60 -10.98
N SER A 331 -9.71 -9.23 -10.69
CA SER A 331 -10.14 -7.82 -10.60
C SER A 331 -9.41 -7.06 -9.50
N LEU A 332 -9.20 -7.70 -8.34
CA LEU A 332 -8.45 -7.10 -7.25
C LEU A 332 -6.97 -6.95 -7.62
N PHE A 333 -6.38 -7.97 -8.26
CA PHE A 333 -4.99 -7.94 -8.69
C PHE A 333 -4.73 -6.85 -9.74
N LEU A 334 -5.64 -6.64 -10.70
CA LEU A 334 -5.54 -5.57 -11.69
C LEU A 334 -5.48 -4.17 -11.05
N LEU A 335 -6.25 -3.93 -9.97
CA LEU A 335 -6.20 -2.66 -9.23
C LEU A 335 -4.85 -2.44 -8.56
N PHE A 336 -4.27 -3.50 -7.97
CA PHE A 336 -2.94 -3.42 -7.39
C PHE A 336 -1.85 -3.25 -8.45
N LEU A 337 -2.00 -3.88 -9.61
CA LEU A 337 -1.09 -3.70 -10.74
C LEU A 337 -1.14 -2.26 -11.26
N GLU A 338 -2.32 -1.66 -11.35
CA GLU A 338 -2.50 -0.27 -11.77
C GLU A 338 -1.84 0.73 -10.80
N GLU A 339 -1.99 0.53 -9.49
CA GLU A 339 -1.35 1.38 -8.47
C GLU A 339 0.19 1.27 -8.51
N ASN A 340 0.73 0.10 -8.91
CA ASN A 340 2.18 -0.16 -8.97
C ASN A 340 2.78 -0.02 -10.37
N VAL A 341 1.96 0.31 -11.39
CA VAL A 341 2.42 0.37 -12.78
C VAL A 341 3.47 1.47 -13.00
N SER A 342 3.52 2.48 -12.11
CA SER A 342 4.52 3.55 -12.15
C SER A 342 5.95 3.06 -11.91
N GLU A 343 6.13 1.91 -11.27
CA GLU A 343 7.43 1.28 -11.06
C GLU A 343 7.91 0.50 -12.30
N LEU A 344 6.99 0.15 -13.21
CA LEU A 344 7.33 -0.52 -14.47
C LEU A 344 7.92 0.49 -15.46
N LYS A 345 9.19 0.30 -15.79
CA LYS A 345 9.88 1.10 -16.83
C LYS A 345 9.36 0.75 -18.23
N SER A 346 9.13 -0.53 -18.53
CA SER A 346 8.55 -0.98 -19.80
C SER A 346 7.20 -0.31 -20.09
N TYR A 347 6.34 -0.20 -19.08
CA TYR A 347 5.04 0.47 -19.21
C TYR A 347 5.16 1.94 -19.60
N LYS A 348 6.10 2.70 -18.98
CA LYS A 348 6.31 4.11 -19.33
C LYS A 348 6.69 4.27 -20.80
N PHE A 349 7.59 3.43 -21.29
CA PHE A 349 8.00 3.46 -22.70
C PHE A 349 6.85 3.10 -23.64
N LEU A 350 6.10 2.04 -23.33
CA LEU A 350 4.94 1.64 -24.12
C LEU A 350 3.84 2.71 -24.12
N LYS A 351 3.64 3.41 -22.99
CA LYS A 351 2.67 4.50 -22.89
C LYS A 351 3.05 5.70 -23.75
N VAL A 352 4.34 6.05 -23.79
CA VAL A 352 4.85 7.07 -24.71
C VAL A 352 4.65 6.64 -26.16
N LEU A 353 4.93 5.37 -26.49
CA LEU A 353 4.73 4.83 -27.83
C LEU A 353 3.25 4.86 -28.25
N GLU A 354 2.33 4.48 -27.36
CA GLU A 354 0.88 4.59 -27.59
C GLU A 354 0.45 6.04 -27.82
N ASN A 355 1.00 6.99 -27.06
CA ASN A 355 0.66 8.41 -27.21
C ASN A 355 1.18 8.99 -28.53
N ILE A 356 2.37 8.58 -28.97
CA ILE A 356 2.93 8.95 -30.29
C ILE A 356 2.07 8.35 -31.41
N LYS A 357 1.66 7.08 -31.29
CA LYS A 357 0.75 6.43 -32.25
C LYS A 357 -0.57 7.19 -32.40
N ASN A 358 -1.15 7.67 -31.31
CA ASN A 358 -2.43 8.41 -31.35
C ASN A 358 -2.29 9.83 -31.91
N THR A 359 -1.07 10.39 -31.96
CA THR A 359 -0.79 11.74 -32.47
C THR A 359 -0.31 11.73 -33.93
N GLY A 360 0.23 10.61 -34.42
CA GLY A 360 0.74 10.47 -35.79
C GLY A 360 -0.24 9.82 -36.76
N GLU A 361 -0.43 10.43 -37.93
CA GLU A 361 -1.18 9.85 -39.06
C GLU A 361 -0.48 8.57 -39.57
N ASN A 362 -1.15 7.41 -39.49
CA ASN A 362 -0.80 6.15 -40.18
C ASN A 362 0.70 5.76 -40.18
N PHE A 363 1.34 5.71 -39.01
CA PHE A 363 2.69 5.15 -38.88
C PHE A 363 2.64 3.73 -38.29
N ASP A 364 3.15 2.74 -39.02
CA ASP A 364 3.20 1.35 -38.56
C ASP A 364 4.07 1.23 -37.31
N THR A 365 3.51 0.69 -36.22
CA THR A 365 4.22 0.37 -34.97
C THR A 365 5.47 -0.46 -35.22
N ILE A 366 5.39 -1.36 -36.22
CA ILE A 366 6.52 -2.13 -36.71
C ILE A 366 7.57 -1.21 -37.28
N GLN A 367 7.25 -0.20 -38.10
CA GLN A 367 8.23 0.70 -38.71
C GLN A 367 8.96 1.60 -37.70
N TYR A 368 8.33 1.96 -36.56
CA TYR A 368 9.02 2.72 -35.51
C TYR A 368 9.88 1.82 -34.61
N LEU A 369 9.36 0.66 -34.18
CA LEU A 369 10.15 -0.38 -33.50
C LEU A 369 11.29 -0.89 -34.39
N THR A 370 11.08 -0.88 -35.70
CA THR A 370 12.06 -1.14 -36.75
C THR A 370 12.99 0.03 -36.97
N SER A 371 12.55 1.30 -36.89
CA SER A 371 13.45 2.46 -36.94
C SER A 371 14.42 2.47 -35.75
N LEU A 372 13.92 2.05 -34.58
CA LEU A 372 14.68 1.76 -33.35
C LEU A 372 15.63 0.56 -33.53
N GLY A 373 15.26 -0.42 -34.35
CA GLY A 373 16.06 -1.60 -34.70
C GLY A 373 17.00 -1.43 -35.90
N THR A 374 16.80 -0.44 -36.78
CA THR A 374 17.50 -0.27 -38.07
C THR A 374 18.84 0.46 -37.97
N VAL A 375 19.18 1.04 -36.82
CA VAL A 375 20.50 1.67 -36.64
C VAL A 375 21.52 0.59 -36.27
N LYS A 376 22.04 0.01 -37.35
CA LYS A 376 23.20 -0.86 -37.48
C LYS A 376 24.33 -0.56 -36.46
N THR A 377 24.46 -1.39 -35.44
CA THR A 377 25.69 -1.55 -34.67
C THR A 377 26.58 -2.57 -35.38
N ASP A 378 27.18 -2.21 -36.52
CA ASP A 378 28.11 -3.10 -37.21
C ASP A 378 29.54 -2.88 -36.67
N THR A 379 30.09 -3.98 -36.15
CA THR A 379 31.52 -4.37 -36.06
C THR A 379 32.41 -3.67 -35.03
N VAL A 380 32.69 -4.37 -33.92
CA VAL A 380 34.07 -4.83 -33.61
C VAL A 380 33.98 -6.20 -32.93
N ASP A 381 34.11 -7.25 -33.74
CA ASP A 381 34.51 -8.57 -33.27
C ASP A 381 36.04 -8.53 -33.11
N GLY A 382 36.51 -8.39 -31.88
CA GLY A 382 37.93 -8.40 -31.53
C GLY A 382 38.43 -9.82 -31.36
N LYS A 383 38.93 -10.41 -32.45
CA LYS A 383 39.69 -11.67 -32.53
C LYS A 383 40.75 -11.73 -31.41
N LEU A 384 40.52 -12.52 -30.36
CA LEU A 384 41.57 -12.99 -29.45
C LEU A 384 41.59 -14.52 -29.50
N ALA A 385 42.53 -15.02 -30.29
CA ALA A 385 42.84 -16.42 -30.42
C ALA A 385 43.21 -17.02 -29.06
N PHE A 386 42.42 -17.99 -28.63
CA PHE A 386 42.73 -18.89 -27.54
C PHE A 386 43.91 -19.77 -27.99
N LYS A 387 45.12 -19.52 -27.45
CA LYS A 387 46.30 -20.36 -27.68
C LYS A 387 46.57 -21.16 -26.41
N CYS A 388 46.04 -22.39 -26.37
CA CYS A 388 46.53 -23.42 -25.48
C CYS A 388 47.95 -23.78 -25.91
N THR A 389 48.92 -23.60 -25.01
CA THR A 389 50.19 -24.32 -25.07
C THR A 389 50.66 -24.62 -23.66
N SER A 390 50.58 -25.90 -23.32
CA SER A 390 51.31 -26.57 -22.26
C SER A 390 52.81 -26.49 -22.50
N GLU A 391 53.59 -26.10 -21.50
CA GLU A 391 54.97 -26.55 -21.28
C GLU A 391 55.41 -26.22 -19.84
N VAL A 392 55.89 -27.24 -19.13
CA VAL A 392 56.56 -27.21 -17.82
C VAL A 392 58.06 -27.36 -18.12
N PRO A 393 58.98 -26.63 -17.46
CA PRO A 393 59.79 -27.28 -16.41
C PRO A 393 60.28 -26.39 -15.24
N ASN A 394 60.18 -26.98 -14.03
CA ASN A 394 61.19 -27.15 -12.98
C ASN A 394 62.09 -26.02 -12.43
N ASN A 395 62.00 -25.92 -11.08
CA ASN A 395 63.06 -26.00 -10.06
C ASN A 395 63.71 -24.73 -9.45
N THR A 396 63.65 -24.71 -8.09
CA THR A 396 64.63 -24.18 -7.09
C THR A 396 64.87 -22.65 -7.09
N GLU A 397 65.02 -21.91 -5.99
CA GLU A 397 65.48 -22.18 -4.62
C GLU A 397 65.23 -20.90 -3.75
N GLN A 398 65.04 -21.10 -2.43
CA GLN A 398 65.54 -20.34 -1.26
C GLN A 398 65.27 -18.83 -0.99
N ASN A 399 64.82 -18.60 0.27
CA ASN A 399 65.11 -17.50 1.23
C ASN A 399 64.70 -16.05 0.84
N GLU A 400 64.21 -15.13 1.67
CA GLU A 400 64.61 -14.71 3.02
C GLU A 400 63.58 -13.67 3.56
N VAL A 401 63.10 -13.88 4.79
CA VAL A 401 62.90 -12.92 5.90
C VAL A 401 63.00 -11.39 5.62
N GLU A 402 61.93 -10.63 5.97
CA GLU A 402 61.93 -9.41 6.85
C GLU A 402 60.53 -8.75 6.82
N LEU A 403 59.73 -8.87 7.88
CA LEU A 403 59.56 -7.93 9.00
C LEU A 403 59.10 -6.51 8.61
N THR A 404 57.84 -6.21 8.99
CA THR A 404 57.37 -5.04 9.78
C THR A 404 56.14 -4.32 9.22
N GLY A 405 55.19 -4.05 10.13
CA GLY A 405 54.45 -2.78 10.12
C GLY A 405 52.92 -2.86 10.07
N GLN A 406 52.32 -2.48 11.19
CA GLN A 406 51.05 -1.73 11.28
C GLN A 406 49.73 -2.53 11.34
N LEU A 407 49.49 -3.13 12.51
CA LEU A 407 48.16 -3.45 13.03
C LEU A 407 48.00 -2.75 14.40
N LYS A 408 47.46 -1.53 14.38
CA LYS A 408 46.91 -0.74 15.49
C LYS A 408 46.32 0.49 14.81
N HIS A 409 45.03 0.76 14.86
CA HIS A 409 44.43 1.44 15.99
C HIS A 409 42.93 1.50 15.72
N TRP A 410 42.07 1.06 16.65
CA TRP A 410 40.76 1.67 16.95
C TRP A 410 40.24 1.01 18.24
N ASN A 411 40.51 1.66 19.37
CA ASN A 411 39.61 1.60 20.51
C ASN A 411 39.84 2.80 21.46
N LYS A 412 38.70 3.34 21.92
CA LYS A 412 38.45 4.35 22.97
C LYS A 412 38.60 5.83 22.60
N THR A 413 37.44 6.49 22.48
CA THR A 413 36.76 7.10 23.65
C THR A 413 35.27 6.96 23.54
#